data_AF-A0A2Z5EN13-F1
#
_entry.id   AF-A0A2Z5EN13-F1
#
_cell.length_a   1.000
_cell.length_b   1.000
_cell.length_c   1.000
_cell.angle_alpha   90.00
_cell.angle_beta   90.00
_cell.angle_gamma   90.00
#
_symmetry.space_group_name_H-M   'P 1'
#
loop_
_entity.id
_entity.type
_entity.pdbx_description
1 polymer ?
#
loop_
_entity_poly.entity_id
_entity_poly.type
_entity_poly.pdbx_seq_one_letter_code
_entity_poly.pdbx_strand_id
1 'polypeptide(L)'
;HGSQGCVAYFRSHLSRHFKEPVPAVSSSMTEDAAVFGGQANLVEGVENARALYQPEMMAISTTCMAEVIGDDVKMFLGTAERSGALPVGFPAPYANTPSFVGSHLTGYDSMLFSILSHLTEDTASDANDANDKATVDTTAAP
;
A
#
# COMPACT_ATOMS: atom_id res chain seq x y z
N HIS A 1 3.03 -0.49 -7.27
CA HIS A 1 4.37 0.11 -7.43
C HIS A 1 5.26 -0.81 -8.25
N GLY A 2 5.84 -0.34 -9.35
CA GLY A 2 6.71 -1.14 -10.21
C GLY A 2 6.42 -1.03 -11.70
N SER A 3 6.73 -2.10 -12.44
CA SER A 3 6.63 -2.15 -13.90
C SER A 3 5.18 -2.22 -14.39
N GLN A 4 4.83 -1.39 -15.38
CA GLN A 4 3.47 -1.30 -15.93
C GLN A 4 2.98 -2.56 -16.65
N GLY A 5 3.91 -3.37 -17.19
CA GLY A 5 3.57 -4.62 -17.87
C GLY A 5 2.82 -5.59 -16.95
N CYS A 6 3.18 -5.65 -15.66
CA CYS A 6 2.48 -6.48 -14.68
C CYS A 6 1.00 -6.09 -14.55
N VAL A 7 0.71 -4.79 -14.44
CA VAL A 7 -0.65 -4.28 -14.27
C VAL A 7 -1.51 -4.58 -15.50
N ALA A 8 -0.96 -4.45 -16.71
CA ALA A 8 -1.66 -4.82 -17.94
C ALA A 8 -2.06 -6.32 -17.94
N TYR A 9 -1.16 -7.20 -17.48
CA TYR A 9 -1.46 -8.63 -17.35
C TYR A 9 -2.52 -8.91 -16.29
N PHE A 10 -2.44 -8.30 -15.10
CA PHE A 10 -3.43 -8.50 -14.04
C PHE A 10 -4.84 -8.11 -14.49
N ARG A 11 -4.96 -6.91 -15.07
CA ARG A 11 -6.24 -6.41 -15.61
C ARG A 11 -6.78 -7.34 -16.69
N SER A 12 -5.94 -7.72 -17.64
CA SER A 12 -6.35 -8.62 -18.74
C SER A 12 -6.79 -10.00 -18.22
N HIS A 13 -6.08 -10.55 -17.24
CA HIS A 13 -6.39 -11.87 -16.68
C HIS A 13 -7.74 -11.85 -15.96
N LEU A 14 -7.96 -10.86 -15.10
CA LEU A 14 -9.20 -10.72 -14.33
C LEU A 14 -10.38 -10.36 -15.24
N SER A 15 -10.22 -9.42 -16.17
CA SER A 15 -11.29 -9.04 -17.10
C SER A 15 -11.69 -10.19 -18.03
N ARG A 16 -10.76 -11.08 -18.42
CA ARG A 16 -11.11 -12.28 -19.20
C ARG A 16 -11.94 -13.28 -18.40
N HIS A 17 -11.71 -13.38 -17.09
CA HIS A 17 -12.44 -14.28 -16.21
C HIS A 17 -13.84 -13.73 -15.87
N PHE A 18 -13.89 -12.51 -15.34
CA PHE A 18 -15.14 -11.88 -14.86
C PHE A 18 -15.98 -11.23 -15.96
N LYS A 19 -15.41 -11.01 -17.15
CA LYS A 19 -16.04 -10.27 -18.26
C LYS A 19 -16.37 -8.81 -17.94
N GLU A 20 -15.68 -8.24 -16.96
CA GLU A 20 -15.88 -6.88 -16.47
C GLU A 20 -14.58 -6.05 -16.50
N PRO A 21 -14.66 -4.71 -16.53
CA PRO A 21 -13.50 -3.84 -16.36
C PRO A 21 -12.86 -4.03 -14.98
N VAL A 22 -11.53 -4.20 -14.95
CA VAL A 22 -10.76 -4.26 -13.69
C VAL A 22 -9.83 -3.04 -13.65
N PRO A 23 -10.15 -2.02 -12.81
CA PRO A 23 -9.30 -0.84 -12.67
C PRO A 23 -8.07 -1.16 -11.81
N ALA A 24 -6.90 -0.83 -12.34
CA ALA A 24 -5.63 -0.85 -11.61
C ALA A 24 -4.64 0.08 -12.31
N VAL A 25 -3.79 0.75 -11.54
CA VAL A 25 -2.78 1.69 -12.03
C VAL A 25 -1.36 1.21 -11.71
N SER A 26 -0.38 1.79 -12.39
CA SER A 26 1.04 1.50 -12.22
C SER A 26 1.78 2.79 -11.90
N SER A 27 2.83 2.73 -11.08
CA SER A 27 3.80 3.83 -10.95
C SER A 27 4.77 3.89 -12.15
N SER A 28 4.76 2.85 -12.99
CA SER A 28 5.41 2.82 -14.31
C SER A 28 6.90 3.09 -14.25
N MET A 29 7.57 2.37 -13.36
CA MET A 29 9.03 2.38 -13.29
C MET A 29 9.64 1.84 -14.58
N THR A 30 10.65 2.55 -15.08
CA THR A 30 11.50 2.19 -16.22
C THR A 30 12.89 1.76 -15.76
N GLU A 31 13.79 1.45 -16.68
CA GLU A 31 15.17 1.02 -16.38
C GLU A 31 15.97 2.05 -15.57
N ASP A 32 15.70 3.34 -15.72
CA ASP A 32 16.34 4.40 -14.93
C ASP A 32 16.12 4.23 -13.43
N ALA A 33 14.97 3.67 -13.03
CA ALA A 33 14.65 3.39 -11.64
C ALA A 33 15.54 2.27 -11.05
N ALA A 34 16.21 1.46 -11.87
CA ALA A 34 17.21 0.50 -11.38
C ALA A 34 18.46 1.21 -10.84
N VAL A 35 18.73 2.45 -11.26
CA VAL A 35 19.87 3.25 -10.77
C VAL A 35 19.46 4.13 -9.60
N PHE A 36 18.27 4.75 -9.66
CA PHE A 36 17.87 5.80 -8.71
C PHE A 36 16.76 5.41 -7.73
N GLY A 37 16.18 4.22 -7.87
CA GLY A 37 15.01 3.78 -7.13
C GLY A 37 13.70 4.37 -7.67
N GLY A 38 12.58 3.83 -7.20
CA GLY A 38 11.24 4.16 -7.70
C GLY A 38 10.52 5.31 -6.97
N GLN A 39 11.21 6.12 -6.17
CA GLN A 39 10.54 7.12 -5.31
C GLN A 39 9.75 8.15 -6.12
N ALA A 40 10.38 8.77 -7.12
CA ALA A 40 9.73 9.78 -7.95
C ALA A 40 8.49 9.20 -8.66
N ASN A 41 8.61 7.98 -9.18
CA ASN A 41 7.51 7.25 -9.80
C ASN A 41 6.33 7.05 -8.85
N LEU A 42 6.57 6.68 -7.59
CA LEU A 42 5.49 6.47 -6.64
C LEU A 42 4.82 7.80 -6.28
N VAL A 43 5.62 8.83 -5.96
CA VAL A 43 5.12 10.16 -5.54
C VAL A 43 4.24 10.77 -6.63
N GLU A 44 4.75 10.83 -7.87
CA GLU A 44 3.97 11.33 -9.00
C GLU A 44 2.77 10.41 -9.32
N GLY A 45 2.97 9.10 -9.22
CA GLY A 45 1.94 8.10 -9.52
C GLY A 45 0.71 8.22 -8.60
N VAL A 46 0.91 8.41 -7.29
CA VAL A 46 -0.21 8.55 -6.34
C VAL A 46 -0.93 9.89 -6.51
N GLU A 47 -0.21 10.97 -6.79
CA GLU A 47 -0.80 12.28 -7.08
C GLU A 47 -1.71 12.22 -8.31
N ASN A 48 -1.17 11.67 -9.40
CA ASN A 48 -1.90 11.51 -10.66
C ASN A 48 -3.11 10.57 -10.51
N ALA A 49 -2.94 9.42 -9.85
CA ALA A 49 -4.02 8.48 -9.62
C ALA A 49 -5.16 9.12 -8.79
N ARG A 50 -4.80 9.90 -7.77
CA ARG A 50 -5.78 10.62 -6.95
C ARG A 50 -6.53 11.68 -7.75
N ALA A 51 -5.81 12.49 -8.53
CA ALA A 51 -6.40 13.57 -9.32
C ALA A 51 -7.36 13.02 -10.41
N LEU A 52 -7.00 11.90 -11.04
CA LEU A 52 -7.75 11.34 -12.17
C LEU A 52 -8.92 10.45 -11.75
N TYR A 53 -8.71 9.60 -10.74
CA TYR A 53 -9.68 8.56 -10.37
C TYR A 53 -10.40 8.82 -9.06
N GLN A 54 -10.00 9.84 -8.30
CA GLN A 54 -10.62 10.27 -7.04
C GLN A 54 -10.96 9.10 -6.07
N PRO A 55 -10.02 8.16 -5.81
CA PRO A 55 -10.27 7.06 -4.89
C PRO A 55 -10.36 7.57 -3.45
N GLU A 56 -11.16 6.87 -2.63
CA GLU A 56 -11.23 7.11 -1.17
C GLU A 56 -10.07 6.43 -0.42
N MET A 57 -9.46 5.40 -1.00
CA MET A 57 -8.30 4.67 -0.50
C MET A 57 -7.46 4.16 -1.67
N MET A 58 -6.13 4.14 -1.53
CA MET A 58 -5.23 3.50 -2.50
C MET A 58 -4.46 2.35 -1.85
N ALA A 59 -4.74 1.12 -2.26
CA ALA A 59 -3.98 -0.06 -1.83
C ALA A 59 -2.74 -0.26 -2.71
N ILE A 60 -1.54 -0.21 -2.13
CA ILE A 60 -0.27 -0.26 -2.86
C ILE A 60 0.41 -1.63 -2.68
N SER A 61 0.47 -2.41 -3.76
CA SER A 61 1.30 -3.63 -3.85
C SER A 61 2.53 -3.40 -4.73
N THR A 62 3.48 -4.34 -4.74
CA THR A 62 4.75 -4.21 -5.48
C THR A 62 4.90 -5.28 -6.57
N THR A 63 5.55 -4.91 -7.68
CA THR A 63 6.00 -5.89 -8.69
C THR A 63 7.39 -6.42 -8.34
N CYS A 64 7.80 -7.56 -8.92
CA CYS A 64 9.13 -8.12 -8.70
C CYS A 64 10.29 -7.16 -8.97
N MET A 65 10.17 -6.24 -9.93
CA MET A 65 11.25 -5.28 -10.21
C MET A 65 11.50 -4.34 -9.01
N ALA A 66 10.44 -3.79 -8.42
CA ALA A 66 10.54 -2.92 -7.25
C ALA A 66 11.10 -3.68 -6.03
N GLU A 67 10.72 -4.96 -5.89
CA GLU A 67 11.20 -5.83 -4.81
C GLU A 67 12.69 -6.17 -4.97
N VAL A 68 13.16 -6.42 -6.19
CA VAL A 68 14.59 -6.70 -6.46
C VAL A 68 15.46 -5.46 -6.27
N ILE A 69 14.97 -4.28 -6.69
CA ILE A 69 15.65 -3.00 -6.44
C ILE A 69 15.70 -2.71 -4.94
N GLY A 70 14.68 -3.14 -4.17
CA GLY A 70 14.58 -2.92 -2.74
C GLY A 70 13.94 -1.59 -2.37
N ASP A 71 12.95 -1.15 -3.16
CA ASP A 71 12.23 0.10 -2.91
C ASP A 71 11.47 0.07 -1.57
N ASP A 72 11.71 1.07 -0.71
CA ASP A 72 10.99 1.26 0.55
C ASP A 72 9.69 2.04 0.31
N VAL A 73 8.61 1.30 0.06
CA VAL A 73 7.28 1.87 -0.21
C VAL A 73 6.76 2.72 0.97
N LYS A 74 7.05 2.33 2.22
CA LYS A 74 6.62 3.07 3.40
C LYS A 74 7.24 4.46 3.41
N MET A 75 8.55 4.51 3.21
CA MET A 75 9.29 5.76 3.19
C MET A 75 8.85 6.64 2.02
N PHE A 76 8.62 6.05 0.84
CA PHE A 76 8.14 6.78 -0.34
C PHE A 76 6.75 7.39 -0.13
N LEU A 77 5.81 6.67 0.48
CA LEU A 77 4.47 7.21 0.81
C LEU A 77 4.58 8.37 1.81
N GLY A 78 5.44 8.24 2.83
CA GLY A 78 5.71 9.35 3.74
C GLY A 78 6.33 10.57 3.04
N THR A 79 7.12 10.36 1.99
CA THR A 79 7.61 11.46 1.14
C THR A 79 6.50 12.09 0.32
N ALA A 80 5.61 11.29 -0.27
CA ALA A 80 4.45 11.78 -1.02
C ALA A 80 3.53 12.65 -0.14
N GLU A 81 3.35 12.25 1.12
CA GLU A 81 2.60 13.04 2.10
C GLU A 81 3.31 14.37 2.41
N ARG A 82 4.61 14.34 2.73
CA ARG A 82 5.39 15.55 3.03
C ARG A 82 5.49 16.53 1.85
N SER A 83 5.50 16.03 0.61
CA SER A 83 5.54 16.86 -0.59
C SER A 83 4.18 17.39 -1.03
N GLY A 84 3.09 16.97 -0.38
CA GLY A 84 1.71 17.34 -0.72
C GLY A 84 1.12 16.57 -1.91
N ALA A 85 1.85 15.60 -2.46
CA ALA A 85 1.36 14.71 -3.53
C ALA A 85 0.22 13.81 -3.03
N LEU A 86 0.28 13.43 -1.75
CA LEU A 86 -0.78 12.72 -1.04
C LEU A 86 -1.26 13.59 0.14
N PRO A 87 -2.58 13.77 0.35
CA PRO A 87 -3.07 14.46 1.53
C PRO A 87 -2.64 13.76 2.83
N VAL A 88 -2.35 14.53 3.86
CA VAL A 88 -2.05 14.01 5.20
C VAL A 88 -3.20 13.13 5.70
N GLY A 89 -2.88 11.91 6.11
CA GLY A 89 -3.86 10.94 6.59
C GLY A 89 -4.74 10.31 5.50
N PHE A 90 -4.40 10.49 4.21
CA PHE A 90 -5.11 9.77 3.14
C PHE A 90 -4.85 8.24 3.26
N PRO A 91 -5.88 7.38 3.16
CA PRO A 91 -5.72 5.95 3.38
C PRO A 91 -4.90 5.30 2.26
N ALA A 92 -3.68 4.89 2.57
CA ALA A 92 -2.72 4.33 1.62
C ALA A 92 -2.02 3.06 2.15
N PRO A 93 -2.77 1.98 2.48
CA PRO A 93 -2.18 0.75 2.95
C PRO A 93 -1.26 0.15 1.88
N TYR A 94 -0.10 -0.37 2.29
CA TYR A 94 0.86 -0.97 1.39
C TYR A 94 1.30 -2.36 1.84
N ALA A 95 1.67 -3.21 0.87
CA ALA A 95 2.24 -4.51 1.14
C ALA A 95 3.32 -4.87 0.11
N ASN A 96 4.44 -5.42 0.58
CA ASN A 96 5.43 -6.04 -0.27
C ASN A 96 4.89 -7.38 -0.80
N THR A 97 4.83 -7.53 -2.12
CA THR A 97 4.27 -8.70 -2.80
C THR A 97 5.25 -9.28 -3.83
N PRO A 98 6.42 -9.79 -3.38
CA PRO A 98 7.42 -10.35 -4.27
C PRO A 98 6.91 -11.58 -4.99
N SER A 99 6.85 -11.53 -6.32
CA SER A 99 6.29 -12.62 -7.13
C SER A 99 7.12 -13.90 -7.14
N PHE A 100 8.35 -13.86 -6.61
CA PHE A 100 9.21 -15.02 -6.41
C PHE A 100 9.03 -15.68 -5.04
N VAL A 101 8.06 -15.24 -4.23
CA VAL A 101 7.68 -15.86 -2.95
C VAL A 101 6.22 -16.32 -3.02
N GLY A 102 5.99 -17.63 -2.84
CA GLY A 102 4.64 -18.18 -2.77
C GLY A 102 3.86 -18.06 -4.08
N SER A 103 2.66 -17.46 -4.01
CA SER A 103 1.78 -17.29 -5.17
C SER A 103 0.84 -16.09 -5.01
N HIS A 104 -0.14 -15.96 -5.92
CA HIS A 104 -1.20 -14.95 -5.83
C HIS A 104 -1.99 -15.01 -4.50
N LEU A 105 -2.11 -16.19 -3.86
CA LEU A 105 -2.73 -16.31 -2.55
C LEU A 105 -1.91 -15.62 -1.45
N THR A 106 -0.58 -15.72 -1.52
CA THR A 106 0.32 -15.03 -0.60
C THR A 106 0.22 -13.52 -0.77
N GLY A 107 0.17 -13.04 -2.02
CA GLY A 107 -0.04 -11.61 -2.29
C GLY A 107 -1.40 -11.10 -1.81
N TYR A 108 -2.45 -11.93 -1.93
CA TYR A 108 -3.78 -11.61 -1.40
C TYR A 108 -3.76 -11.49 0.12
N ASP A 109 -3.15 -12.44 0.81
CA ASP A 109 -3.01 -12.45 2.27
C ASP A 109 -2.26 -11.21 2.78
N SER A 110 -1.08 -10.92 2.21
CA SER A 110 -0.28 -9.75 2.58
C SER A 110 -1.03 -8.43 2.39
N MET A 111 -1.72 -8.26 1.26
CA MET A 111 -2.45 -7.02 0.98
C MET A 111 -3.69 -6.89 1.85
N LEU A 112 -4.43 -7.98 2.07
CA LEU A 112 -5.60 -7.98 2.95
C LEU A 112 -5.19 -7.65 4.39
N PHE A 113 -4.13 -8.28 4.90
CA PHE A 113 -3.59 -7.98 6.22
C PHE A 113 -3.21 -6.51 6.36
N SER A 114 -2.55 -5.93 5.36
CA SER A 114 -2.17 -4.51 5.36
C SER A 114 -3.40 -3.58 5.38
N ILE A 115 -4.42 -3.85 4.56
CA ILE A 115 -5.66 -3.07 4.55
C ILE A 115 -6.36 -3.14 5.91
N LEU A 116 -6.51 -4.35 6.46
CA LEU A 116 -7.18 -4.55 7.74
C LEU A 116 -6.40 -3.91 8.89
N SER A 117 -5.08 -4.05 8.91
CA SER A 117 -4.22 -3.42 9.91
C SER A 117 -4.37 -1.90 9.86
N HIS A 118 -4.27 -1.31 8.68
CA HIS A 118 -4.39 0.14 8.51
C HIS A 118 -5.77 0.67 8.94
N LEU A 119 -6.85 -0.07 8.65
CA LEU A 119 -8.20 0.33 9.06
C LEU A 119 -8.49 0.13 10.56
N THR A 120 -7.65 -0.62 11.27
CA THR A 120 -7.85 -0.96 12.69
C THR A 120 -6.79 -0.35 13.61
N GLU A 121 -5.82 0.41 13.08
CA GLU A 121 -4.76 1.06 13.85
C GLU A 121 -5.33 1.91 15.02
N ASP A 122 -6.42 2.65 14.80
CA ASP A 122 -7.08 3.45 15.86
C ASP A 122 -7.75 2.60 16.95
N THR A 123 -8.29 1.43 16.60
CA THR A 123 -8.92 0.53 17.58
C THR A 123 -7.91 -0.18 18.49
N ALA A 124 -6.66 -0.32 18.03
CA ALA A 124 -5.59 -0.93 18.79
C ALA A 124 -4.99 0.04 19.83
N SER A 125 -4.96 1.36 19.55
CA SER A 125 -4.59 2.36 20.55
C SER A 125 -5.65 2.49 21.65
N ASP A 126 -6.94 2.47 21.29
CA ASP A 126 -8.04 2.55 22.26
C ASP A 126 -8.09 1.33 23.20
N ALA A 127 -7.72 0.14 22.71
CA ALA A 127 -7.64 -1.07 23.53
C ALA A 127 -6.47 -1.05 24.53
N ASN A 128 -5.34 -0.42 24.17
CA ASN A 128 -4.20 -0.27 25.07
C ASN A 128 -4.46 0.79 26.15
N ASP A 129 -5.14 1.89 25.81
CA ASP A 129 -5.55 2.91 26.79
C ASP A 129 -6.63 2.40 27.76
N ALA A 130 -7.51 1.50 27.31
CA ALA A 130 -8.47 0.83 28.17
C ALA A 130 -7.81 -0.13 29.17
N ASN A 131 -6.71 -0.79 28.77
CA ASN A 131 -5.98 -1.73 29.62
C ASN A 131 -5.08 -1.00 30.64
N ASP A 132 -4.53 0.18 30.30
CA ASP A 132 -3.72 1.00 31.21
C ASP A 132 -4.59 1.76 32.25
N LYS A 133 -5.84 2.10 31.92
CA LYS A 133 -6.81 2.61 32.92
C LYS A 133 -7.30 1.53 33.88
N ALA A 134 -7.37 0.27 33.44
CA ALA A 134 -7.78 -0.85 34.30
C ALA A 134 -6.69 -1.26 35.31
N THR A 135 -5.41 -1.06 35.00
CA THR A 135 -4.30 -1.39 35.92
C THR A 135 -4.10 -0.30 36.99
N VAL A 136 -4.33 0.97 36.67
CA VAL A 136 -4.22 2.08 37.65
C VAL A 136 -5.33 2.01 38.72
N ASP A 137 -6.54 1.57 38.37
CA ASP A 137 -7.69 1.52 39.29
C ASP A 137 -7.67 0.34 40.29
N THR A 138 -6.73 -0.62 40.14
CA THR A 138 -6.61 -1.77 41.07
C THR A 138 -5.63 -1.56 42.22
N THR A 139 -4.92 -0.43 42.26
CA THR A 139 -3.99 -0.07 43.35
C THR A 139 -4.55 0.92 44.37
N ALA A 140 -5.82 1.31 44.23
CA ALA A 140 -6.53 2.20 45.14
C ALA A 140 -7.75 1.50 45.78
N ALA A 141 -7.52 0.46 46.56
CA ALA A 141 -8.47 -0.01 47.56
C ALA A 141 -7.75 -0.21 48.91
N PRO A 142 -8.33 0.27 50.03
CA PRO A 142 -7.68 0.36 51.35
C PRO A 142 -7.43 -1.00 52.02
#